data_AF-A0A932R402-F1
#
_entry.id   AF-A0A932R402-F1
#
_cell.length_a   1.000
_cell.length_b   1.000
_cell.length_c   1.000
_cell.angle_alpha   90.00
_cell.angle_beta   90.00
_cell.angle_gamma   90.00
#
_symmetry.space_group_name_H-M   'P 1'
#
loop_
_entity.id
_entity.type
_entity.pdbx_description
1 polymer ?
#
loop_
_entity_poly.entity_id
_entity_poly.type
_entity_poly.pdbx_seq_one_letter_code
_entity_poly.pdbx_strand_id
1 'polypeptide(L)'
;MSFRGIKEAGDITGKRVLLRLDLNVPIKNGAVFDDYRIRASMPTLNYLKKIGARVVILSHAGELGIETLRPVADYLKVPLLPIKVDDSLKEKISDLQNGDVVMLENLRQDPREISNDFTFAQELASLGDMYVNDAFSVSHRRHASIVSISKCLPSYAGLLFESEVTNLSKLFKPEHPFLFILGGAKFETKIKLVKKFLDIADEVFI
;
A
#
# COMPACT_ATOMS: atom_id res chain seq x y z
N MET A 1 -8.64 -9.50 14.25
CA MET A 1 -9.08 -8.52 13.24
C MET A 1 -9.49 -9.30 12.01
N SER A 2 -10.64 -8.97 11.39
CA SER A 2 -11.15 -9.69 10.22
C SER A 2 -11.07 -8.74 9.02
N PHE A 3 -10.07 -8.93 8.16
CA PHE A 3 -10.07 -8.45 6.78
C PHE A 3 -10.10 -9.66 5.86
N ARG A 4 -10.51 -9.46 4.61
CA ARG A 4 -10.45 -10.49 3.58
C ARG A 4 -9.13 -10.37 2.84
N GLY A 5 -8.40 -11.48 2.72
CA GLY A 5 -7.20 -11.55 1.93
C GLY A 5 -7.49 -11.56 0.43
N ILE A 6 -6.53 -11.17 -0.40
CA ILE A 6 -6.69 -11.12 -1.87
C ILE A 6 -6.97 -12.50 -2.47
N LYS A 7 -6.55 -13.58 -1.80
CA LYS A 7 -6.85 -14.96 -2.21
C LYS A 7 -8.33 -15.35 -2.03
N GLU A 8 -9.09 -14.59 -1.25
CA GLU A 8 -10.52 -14.80 -1.01
C GLU A 8 -11.40 -14.06 -2.04
N ALA A 9 -10.80 -13.31 -2.97
CA ALA A 9 -11.51 -12.44 -3.90
C ALA A 9 -12.29 -13.17 -5.02
N GLY A 10 -12.16 -14.50 -5.11
CA GLY A 10 -12.76 -15.31 -6.18
C GLY A 10 -12.01 -15.15 -7.51
N ASP A 11 -12.72 -15.30 -8.63
CA ASP A 11 -12.15 -15.08 -9.95
C ASP A 11 -12.05 -13.57 -10.25
N ILE A 12 -10.81 -13.11 -10.41
CA ILE A 12 -10.46 -11.71 -10.69
C ILE A 12 -9.80 -11.55 -12.06
N THR A 13 -9.85 -12.58 -12.90
CA THR A 13 -9.31 -12.53 -14.27
C THR A 13 -9.99 -11.39 -15.05
N GLY A 14 -9.18 -10.52 -15.66
CA GLY A 14 -9.65 -9.36 -16.42
C GLY A 14 -10.29 -8.23 -15.61
N LYS A 15 -10.42 -8.37 -14.28
CA LYS A 15 -10.88 -7.28 -13.40
C LYS A 15 -9.82 -6.19 -13.30
N ARG A 16 -10.27 -4.93 -13.24
CA ARG A 16 -9.42 -3.77 -12.94
C ARG A 16 -9.22 -3.69 -11.43
N VAL A 17 -7.98 -3.85 -10.99
CA VAL A 17 -7.62 -3.89 -9.58
C VAL A 17 -6.84 -2.64 -9.22
N LEU A 18 -7.39 -1.83 -8.32
CA LEU A 18 -6.67 -0.70 -7.72
C LEU A 18 -5.78 -1.24 -6.61
N LEU A 19 -4.47 -1.27 -6.85
CA LEU A 19 -3.50 -1.83 -5.91
C LEU A 19 -2.75 -0.70 -5.20
N ARG A 20 -3.03 -0.49 -3.91
CA ARG A 20 -2.32 0.49 -3.08
C ARG A 20 -1.04 -0.12 -2.53
N LEU A 21 0.11 0.42 -2.94
CA LEU A 21 1.45 -0.01 -2.50
C LEU A 21 2.17 1.11 -1.74
N ASP A 22 3.03 0.78 -0.78
CA ASP A 22 3.97 1.75 -0.21
C ASP A 22 5.26 1.80 -1.04
N LEU A 23 5.27 2.63 -2.10
CA LEU A 23 6.46 2.84 -2.94
C LEU A 23 7.20 4.13 -2.62
N ASN A 24 7.02 4.68 -1.41
CA ASN A 24 7.81 5.83 -0.97
C ASN A 24 9.23 5.36 -0.61
N VAL A 25 10.10 5.32 -1.62
CA VAL A 25 11.47 4.81 -1.54
C VAL A 25 12.51 5.93 -1.67
N PRO A 26 13.71 5.77 -1.09
CA PRO A 26 14.81 6.71 -1.28
C PRO A 26 15.20 6.82 -2.76
N ILE A 27 15.24 8.04 -3.28
CA ILE A 27 15.70 8.36 -4.63
C ILE A 27 17.06 9.08 -4.54
N LYS A 28 18.01 8.66 -5.38
CA LYS A 28 19.32 9.30 -5.53
C LYS A 28 19.62 9.49 -7.01
N ASN A 29 19.97 10.72 -7.41
CA ASN A 29 20.28 11.08 -8.80
C ASN A 29 19.17 10.67 -9.79
N GLY A 30 17.90 10.82 -9.39
CA GLY A 30 16.75 10.48 -10.23
C GLY A 30 16.44 8.98 -10.35
N ALA A 31 17.15 8.11 -9.62
CA ALA A 31 16.94 6.66 -9.63
C ALA A 31 16.64 6.11 -8.23
N VAL A 32 15.97 4.96 -8.17
CA VAL A 32 15.72 4.21 -6.93
C VAL A 32 17.06 3.82 -6.31
N PHE A 33 17.33 4.28 -5.09
CA PHE A 33 18.55 3.96 -4.36
C PHE A 33 18.40 2.71 -3.48
N ASP A 34 17.24 2.54 -2.86
CA ASP A 34 16.87 1.37 -2.07
C ASP A 34 15.49 0.87 -2.51
N ASP A 35 15.45 -0.36 -3.00
CA ASP A 35 14.27 -1.00 -3.58
C ASP A 35 13.52 -1.92 -2.61
N TYR A 36 13.90 -1.95 -1.32
CA TYR A 36 13.33 -2.89 -0.35
C TYR A 36 11.80 -2.89 -0.35
N ARG A 37 11.18 -1.70 -0.31
CA ARG A 37 9.70 -1.58 -0.30
C ARG A 37 9.06 -2.04 -1.62
N ILE A 38 9.74 -1.81 -2.74
CA ILE A 38 9.30 -2.28 -4.05
C ILE A 38 9.29 -3.81 -4.03
N ARG A 39 10.41 -4.43 -3.67
CA ARG A 39 10.55 -5.90 -3.59
C ARG A 39 9.55 -6.52 -2.61
N ALA A 40 9.31 -5.90 -1.47
CA ALA A 40 8.32 -6.36 -0.48
C ALA A 40 6.88 -6.39 -1.04
N SER A 41 6.56 -5.48 -1.97
CA SER A 41 5.23 -5.38 -2.61
C SER A 41 5.06 -6.29 -3.84
N MET A 42 6.17 -6.79 -4.41
CA MET A 42 6.15 -7.62 -5.62
C MET A 42 5.32 -8.91 -5.53
N PRO A 43 5.24 -9.62 -4.38
CA PRO A 43 4.42 -10.83 -4.28
C PRO A 43 2.96 -10.58 -4.68
N THR A 44 2.34 -9.50 -4.19
CA THR A 44 0.94 -9.16 -4.51
C THR A 44 0.79 -8.74 -5.96
N LEU A 45 1.69 -7.90 -6.46
CA LEU A 45 1.66 -7.47 -7.87
C LEU A 45 1.80 -8.68 -8.82
N ASN A 46 2.76 -9.56 -8.57
CA ASN A 46 2.99 -10.74 -9.39
C ASN A 46 1.82 -11.73 -9.32
N TYR A 47 1.19 -11.87 -8.16
CA TYR A 47 -0.03 -12.68 -8.01
C TYR A 47 -1.16 -12.16 -8.90
N LEU A 48 -1.45 -10.86 -8.85
CA LEU A 48 -2.50 -10.23 -9.67
C LEU A 48 -2.21 -10.34 -11.16
N LYS A 49 -0.96 -10.08 -11.58
CA LYS A 49 -0.52 -10.22 -12.97
C LYS A 49 -0.69 -11.65 -13.48
N LYS A 50 -0.28 -12.64 -12.68
CA LYS A 50 -0.34 -14.06 -13.05
C LYS A 50 -1.78 -14.54 -13.26
N ILE A 51 -2.73 -14.02 -12.48
CA ILE A 51 -4.16 -14.32 -12.64
C ILE A 51 -4.77 -13.59 -13.85
N GLY A 52 -4.09 -12.58 -14.40
CA GLY A 52 -4.59 -11.80 -15.53
C GLY A 52 -5.51 -10.66 -15.10
N ALA A 53 -5.39 -10.17 -13.86
CA ALA A 53 -6.00 -8.90 -13.47
C ALA A 53 -5.32 -7.73 -14.21
N ARG A 54 -6.06 -6.64 -14.41
CA ARG A 54 -5.58 -5.38 -15.00
C ARG A 54 -5.24 -4.44 -13.85
N VAL A 55 -3.97 -4.21 -13.58
CA VAL A 55 -3.56 -3.56 -12.32
C VAL A 55 -3.31 -2.08 -12.52
N VAL A 56 -3.94 -1.26 -11.67
CA VAL A 56 -3.65 0.17 -11.54
C VAL A 56 -3.01 0.40 -10.17
N ILE A 57 -1.71 0.67 -10.17
CA ILE A 57 -0.93 0.92 -8.95
C ILE A 57 -1.23 2.33 -8.44
N LEU A 58 -1.58 2.40 -7.17
CA LEU A 58 -1.78 3.62 -6.38
C LEU A 58 -0.62 3.74 -5.39
N SER A 59 0.10 4.87 -5.39
CA SER A 59 1.17 5.10 -4.42
C SER A 59 1.32 6.59 -4.05
N HIS A 60 2.25 6.87 -3.16
CA HIS A 60 2.69 8.21 -2.82
C HIS A 60 4.22 8.26 -2.81
N ALA A 61 4.76 9.45 -3.02
CA ALA A 61 6.16 9.76 -2.84
C ALA A 61 6.31 11.03 -1.97
N GLY A 62 7.28 11.02 -1.07
CA GLY A 62 7.54 12.13 -0.17
C GLY A 62 6.37 12.50 0.74
N GLU A 63 6.50 13.64 1.43
CA GLU A 63 5.52 14.09 2.41
C GLU A 63 4.56 15.15 1.85
N LEU A 64 5.10 16.12 1.11
CA LEU A 64 4.37 17.30 0.64
C LEU A 64 3.74 17.10 -0.75
N GLY A 65 3.92 15.94 -1.37
CA GLY A 65 3.41 15.67 -2.72
C GLY A 65 4.16 16.44 -3.81
N ILE A 66 5.42 16.84 -3.57
CA ILE A 66 6.24 17.54 -4.56
C ILE A 66 6.93 16.54 -5.49
N GLU A 67 7.24 15.36 -4.94
CA GLU A 67 7.96 14.29 -5.58
C GLU A 67 7.09 13.58 -6.64
N THR A 68 7.73 13.06 -7.68
CA THR A 68 7.10 12.22 -8.71
C THR A 68 7.41 10.74 -8.46
N LEU A 69 6.51 9.86 -8.89
CA LEU A 69 6.71 8.41 -8.95
C LEU A 69 7.44 7.94 -10.22
N ARG A 70 7.86 8.85 -11.11
CA ARG A 70 8.59 8.52 -12.35
C ARG A 70 9.78 7.56 -12.12
N PRO A 71 10.70 7.81 -11.17
CA PRO A 71 11.83 6.88 -10.95
C PRO A 71 11.38 5.46 -10.59
N VAL A 72 10.27 5.34 -9.85
CA VAL A 72 9.70 4.05 -9.46
C VAL A 72 9.01 3.38 -10.64
N ALA A 73 8.32 4.16 -11.49
CA ALA A 73 7.68 3.67 -12.71
C ALA A 73 8.70 3.09 -13.68
N ASP A 74 9.81 3.81 -13.86
CA ASP A 74 10.92 3.41 -14.72
C ASP A 74 11.61 2.15 -14.18
N TYR A 75 11.81 2.07 -12.85
CA TYR A 75 12.34 0.86 -12.19
C TYR A 75 11.43 -0.35 -12.41
N LEU A 76 10.12 -0.18 -12.25
CA LEU A 76 9.12 -1.25 -12.46
C LEU A 76 8.82 -1.55 -13.94
N LYS A 77 9.27 -0.67 -14.85
CA LYS A 77 8.98 -0.69 -16.29
C LYS A 77 7.49 -0.68 -16.58
N VAL A 78 6.75 0.18 -15.89
CA VAL A 78 5.30 0.37 -16.08
C VAL A 78 4.99 1.79 -16.53
N PRO A 79 3.95 2.01 -17.37
CA PRO A 79 3.52 3.35 -17.72
C PRO A 79 3.08 4.14 -16.48
N LEU A 80 3.55 5.39 -16.38
CA LEU A 80 3.06 6.36 -15.40
C LEU A 80 1.98 7.23 -16.04
N LEU A 81 0.81 7.24 -15.43
CA LEU A 81 -0.38 7.98 -15.84
C LEU A 81 -0.63 9.15 -14.88
N PRO A 82 -1.30 10.23 -15.32
CA PRO A 82 -1.62 11.36 -14.44
C PRO A 82 -2.59 10.95 -13.31
N ILE A 83 -2.60 11.71 -12.21
CA ILE A 83 -3.54 11.49 -11.09
C ILE A 83 -4.94 12.03 -11.36
N LYS A 84 -5.06 13.00 -12.28
CA LYS A 84 -6.33 13.65 -12.58
C LYS A 84 -7.23 12.63 -13.28
N VAL A 85 -8.33 12.28 -12.63
CA VAL A 85 -9.31 11.35 -13.18
C VAL A 85 -10.22 12.09 -14.15
N ASP A 86 -9.93 11.93 -15.44
CA ASP A 86 -10.75 12.39 -16.56
C ASP A 86 -11.14 11.22 -17.47
N ASP A 87 -11.94 11.51 -18.50
CA ASP A 87 -12.42 10.47 -19.41
C ASP A 87 -11.27 9.84 -20.22
N SER A 88 -10.23 10.60 -20.54
CA SER A 88 -9.03 10.06 -21.20
C SER A 88 -8.29 9.05 -20.33
N LEU A 89 -8.17 9.30 -19.01
CA LEU A 89 -7.57 8.34 -18.09
C LEU A 89 -8.45 7.08 -17.96
N LYS A 90 -9.78 7.25 -17.88
CA LYS A 90 -10.71 6.12 -17.79
C LYS A 90 -10.64 5.23 -19.02
N GLU A 91 -10.60 5.81 -20.21
CA GLU A 91 -10.44 5.09 -21.48
C GLU A 91 -9.13 4.29 -21.51
N LYS A 92 -8.00 4.93 -21.15
CA LYS A 92 -6.70 4.23 -21.06
C LYS A 92 -6.73 3.04 -20.10
N ILE A 93 -7.45 3.16 -18.99
CA ILE A 93 -7.57 2.09 -17.99
C ILE A 93 -8.55 1.00 -18.45
N SER A 94 -9.60 1.33 -19.20
CA SER A 94 -10.51 0.32 -19.79
C SER A 94 -9.82 -0.52 -20.86
N ASP A 95 -8.89 0.09 -21.61
CA ASP A 95 -8.18 -0.54 -22.72
C ASP A 95 -7.04 -1.49 -22.29
N LEU A 96 -6.73 -1.53 -20.98
CA LEU A 96 -5.73 -2.46 -20.44
C LEU A 96 -6.09 -3.90 -20.80
N GLN A 97 -5.08 -4.65 -21.22
CA GLN A 97 -5.18 -6.07 -21.47
C GLN A 97 -4.94 -6.86 -20.18
N ASN A 98 -5.39 -8.10 -20.14
CA ASN A 98 -5.23 -8.95 -18.96
C ASN A 98 -3.75 -9.12 -18.62
N GLY A 99 -3.37 -8.83 -17.37
CA GLY A 99 -1.98 -8.86 -16.90
C GLY A 99 -1.21 -7.55 -17.08
N ASP A 100 -1.80 -6.55 -17.74
CA ASP A 100 -1.22 -5.22 -17.83
C ASP A 100 -1.15 -4.54 -16.46
N VAL A 101 -0.13 -3.69 -16.32
CA VAL A 101 0.11 -2.91 -15.11
C VAL A 101 0.42 -1.49 -15.52
N VAL A 102 -0.29 -0.54 -14.92
CA VAL A 102 0.00 0.89 -14.99
C VAL A 102 0.11 1.45 -13.58
N MET A 103 0.72 2.62 -13.44
CA MET A 103 0.82 3.33 -12.18
C MET A 103 0.27 4.74 -12.33
N LEU A 104 -0.54 5.19 -11.37
CA LEU A 104 -0.87 6.61 -11.28
C LEU A 104 0.28 7.38 -10.65
N GLU A 105 0.41 8.64 -11.02
CA GLU A 105 1.33 9.59 -10.40
C GLU A 105 1.01 9.77 -8.90
N ASN A 106 1.93 10.41 -8.18
CA ASN A 106 1.90 10.59 -6.74
C ASN A 106 0.56 11.13 -6.23
N LEU A 107 -0.21 10.31 -5.52
CA LEU A 107 -1.54 10.71 -5.03
C LEU A 107 -1.51 11.93 -4.09
N ARG A 108 -0.38 12.20 -3.42
CA ARG A 108 -0.24 13.38 -2.55
C ARG A 108 -0.12 14.70 -3.31
N GLN A 109 0.06 14.67 -4.62
CA GLN A 109 -0.04 15.87 -5.46
C GLN A 109 -1.48 16.42 -5.50
N ASP A 110 -2.49 15.60 -5.22
CA ASP A 110 -3.85 16.07 -4.98
C ASP A 110 -4.07 16.27 -3.46
N PRO A 111 -4.33 17.49 -2.98
CA PRO A 111 -4.53 17.76 -1.54
C PRO A 111 -5.70 16.96 -0.94
N ARG A 112 -6.63 16.51 -1.78
CA ARG A 112 -7.78 15.67 -1.40
C ARG A 112 -7.37 14.30 -0.86
N GLU A 113 -6.18 13.81 -1.20
CA GLU A 113 -5.63 12.56 -0.64
C GLU A 113 -5.40 12.68 0.87
N ILE A 114 -4.71 13.74 1.31
CA ILE A 114 -4.34 13.94 2.71
C ILE A 114 -5.55 14.34 3.55
N SER A 115 -6.49 15.11 2.99
CA SER A 115 -7.73 15.50 3.67
C SER A 115 -8.77 14.37 3.77
N ASN A 116 -8.46 13.17 3.25
CA ASN A 116 -9.36 12.02 3.21
C ASN A 116 -10.68 12.30 2.47
N ASP A 117 -10.62 13.12 1.43
CA ASP A 117 -11.79 13.55 0.70
C ASP A 117 -12.52 12.37 0.04
N PHE A 118 -13.84 12.34 0.20
CA PHE A 118 -14.64 11.23 -0.31
C PHE A 118 -14.86 11.32 -1.82
N THR A 119 -14.92 12.53 -2.41
CA THR A 119 -15.11 12.70 -3.85
C THR A 119 -13.89 12.21 -4.62
N PHE A 120 -12.68 12.50 -4.12
CA PHE A 120 -11.45 11.96 -4.70
C PHE A 120 -11.38 10.43 -4.60
N ALA A 121 -11.84 9.85 -3.47
CA ALA A 121 -11.93 8.40 -3.35
C ALA A 121 -12.93 7.79 -4.35
N GLN A 122 -14.05 8.45 -4.64
CA GLN A 122 -15.01 8.01 -5.66
C GLN A 122 -14.44 8.13 -7.08
N GLU A 123 -13.70 9.21 -7.37
CA GLU A 123 -12.97 9.38 -8.63
C GLU A 123 -11.97 8.23 -8.83
N LEU A 124 -11.11 7.96 -7.84
CA LEU A 124 -10.17 6.84 -7.90
C LEU A 124 -10.91 5.50 -8.06
N ALA A 125 -11.97 5.28 -7.28
CA ALA A 125 -12.76 4.06 -7.34
C ALA A 125 -13.37 3.80 -8.73
N SER A 126 -13.69 4.85 -9.49
CA SER A 126 -14.23 4.72 -10.85
C SER A 126 -13.25 4.05 -11.84
N LEU A 127 -11.96 3.99 -11.49
CA LEU A 127 -10.91 3.38 -12.31
C LEU A 127 -10.82 1.85 -12.13
N GLY A 128 -11.53 1.27 -11.16
CA GLY A 128 -11.39 -0.15 -10.83
C GLY A 128 -12.69 -0.84 -10.48
N ASP A 129 -12.65 -2.17 -10.51
CA ASP A 129 -13.75 -3.04 -10.08
C ASP A 129 -13.57 -3.47 -8.61
N MET A 130 -12.34 -3.39 -8.09
CA MET A 130 -12.00 -3.72 -6.71
C MET A 130 -10.74 -3.01 -6.25
N TYR A 131 -10.53 -3.01 -4.93
CA TYR A 131 -9.42 -2.37 -4.25
C TYR A 131 -8.62 -3.38 -3.42
N VAL A 132 -7.29 -3.29 -3.50
CA VAL A 132 -6.36 -4.09 -2.72
C VAL A 132 -5.40 -3.15 -2.00
N ASN A 133 -5.43 -3.18 -0.66
CA ASN A 133 -4.46 -2.46 0.16
C ASN A 133 -3.29 -3.37 0.53
N ASP A 134 -2.11 -3.07 0.01
CA ASP A 134 -0.86 -3.73 0.38
C ASP A 134 0.15 -2.76 1.02
N ALA A 135 -0.32 -1.57 1.44
CA ALA A 135 0.47 -0.50 2.02
C ALA A 135 0.30 -0.43 3.55
N PHE A 136 0.66 -1.51 4.26
CA PHE A 136 0.48 -1.63 5.71
C PHE A 136 1.11 -0.48 6.51
N SER A 137 2.34 -0.11 6.16
CA SER A 137 3.14 0.95 6.82
C SER A 137 2.42 2.29 6.91
N VAL A 138 1.55 2.63 5.95
CA VAL A 138 0.80 3.88 5.89
C VAL A 138 -0.68 3.72 6.25
N SER A 139 -1.11 2.51 6.58
CA SER A 139 -2.53 2.22 6.88
C SER A 139 -3.00 2.78 8.23
N HIS A 140 -2.08 3.31 9.04
CA HIS A 140 -2.40 4.12 10.21
C HIS A 140 -2.87 5.55 9.85
N ARG A 141 -2.70 5.98 8.58
CA ARG A 141 -3.11 7.31 8.11
C ARG A 141 -4.53 7.28 7.57
N ARG A 142 -5.28 8.34 7.86
CA ARG A 142 -6.63 8.56 7.33
C ARG A 142 -6.54 9.31 6.01
N HIS A 143 -6.12 8.63 4.95
CA HIS A 143 -6.04 9.20 3.60
C HIS A 143 -7.12 8.63 2.68
N ALA A 144 -7.46 9.36 1.62
CA ALA A 144 -8.53 8.96 0.70
C ALA A 144 -8.26 7.58 0.08
N SER A 145 -7.04 7.34 -0.39
CA SER A 145 -6.57 6.08 -0.99
C SER A 145 -6.35 4.92 -0.01
N ILE A 146 -6.58 5.14 1.29
CA ILE A 146 -6.43 4.15 2.37
C ILE A 146 -7.79 3.84 3.02
N VAL A 147 -8.56 4.88 3.37
CA VAL A 147 -9.77 4.75 4.19
C VAL A 147 -11.04 5.01 3.39
N SER A 148 -11.11 6.11 2.64
CA SER A 148 -12.35 6.47 1.93
C SER A 148 -12.62 5.54 0.74
N ILE A 149 -11.58 5.16 -0.01
CA ILE A 149 -11.70 4.28 -1.18
C ILE A 149 -12.28 2.90 -0.84
N SER A 150 -12.00 2.39 0.37
CA SER A 150 -12.50 1.07 0.78
C SER A 150 -14.01 1.02 1.01
N LYS A 151 -14.66 2.19 1.09
CA LYS A 151 -16.12 2.32 1.15
C LYS A 151 -16.77 2.33 -0.24
N CYS A 152 -15.99 2.58 -1.27
CA CYS A 152 -16.46 2.69 -2.66
C CYS A 152 -16.37 1.36 -3.42
N LEU A 153 -15.45 0.48 -3.04
CA LEU A 153 -15.17 -0.77 -3.74
C LEU A 153 -15.06 -1.97 -2.81
N PRO A 154 -15.36 -3.19 -3.30
CA PRO A 154 -14.95 -4.42 -2.64
C PRO A 154 -13.45 -4.39 -2.35
N SER A 155 -13.11 -4.50 -1.06
CA SER A 155 -11.75 -4.28 -0.57
C SER A 155 -11.14 -5.55 0.02
N TYR A 156 -9.86 -5.73 -0.25
CA TYR A 156 -9.04 -6.87 0.20
C TYR A 156 -7.67 -6.39 0.69
N ALA A 157 -7.04 -7.16 1.58
CA ALA A 157 -5.64 -7.00 1.94
C ALA A 157 -4.75 -7.69 0.91
N GLY A 158 -3.63 -7.08 0.55
CA GLY A 158 -2.58 -7.74 -0.22
C GLY A 158 -1.72 -8.68 0.64
N LEU A 159 -0.83 -9.43 0.01
CA LEU A 159 -0.02 -10.45 0.67
C LEU A 159 0.96 -9.88 1.70
N LEU A 160 1.54 -8.70 1.44
CA LEU A 160 2.41 -8.03 2.40
C LEU A 160 1.58 -7.59 3.61
N PHE A 161 0.44 -6.95 3.39
CA PHE A 161 -0.44 -6.50 4.46
C PHE A 161 -0.90 -7.67 5.34
N GLU A 162 -1.35 -8.77 4.72
CA GLU A 162 -1.74 -10.00 5.42
C GLU A 162 -0.59 -10.51 6.30
N SER A 163 0.63 -10.56 5.76
CA SER A 163 1.81 -11.04 6.48
C SER A 163 2.18 -10.15 7.67
N GLU A 164 2.10 -8.83 7.49
CA GLU A 164 2.39 -7.83 8.53
C GLU A 164 1.41 -7.97 9.69
N VAL A 165 0.10 -8.02 9.40
CA VAL A 165 -0.90 -8.19 10.47
C VAL A 165 -0.75 -9.55 11.13
N THR A 166 -0.50 -10.61 10.37
CA THR A 166 -0.31 -11.96 10.94
C THR A 166 0.89 -11.99 11.90
N ASN A 167 2.03 -11.43 11.50
CA ASN A 167 3.23 -11.41 12.33
C ASN A 167 3.07 -10.50 13.55
N LEU A 168 2.49 -9.31 13.39
CA LEU A 168 2.23 -8.42 14.51
C LEU A 168 1.17 -8.97 15.48
N SER A 169 0.21 -9.75 15.00
CA SER A 169 -0.82 -10.37 15.85
C SER A 169 -0.23 -11.36 16.84
N LYS A 170 0.88 -12.03 16.48
CA LYS A 170 1.60 -12.93 17.39
C LYS A 170 2.14 -12.21 18.62
N LEU A 171 2.48 -10.92 18.51
CA LEU A 171 2.97 -10.11 19.63
C LEU A 171 1.93 -9.88 20.73
N PHE A 172 0.64 -10.08 20.45
CA PHE A 172 -0.42 -9.92 21.45
C PHE A 172 -0.70 -11.22 22.22
N LYS A 173 -0.19 -12.36 21.75
CA LYS A 173 -0.21 -13.66 22.42
C LYS A 173 1.09 -14.41 22.05
N PRO A 174 2.25 -13.93 22.54
CA PRO A 174 3.52 -14.50 22.12
C PRO A 174 3.71 -15.90 22.69
N GLU A 175 4.53 -16.69 21.99
CA GLU A 175 5.06 -17.92 22.56
C GLU A 175 6.19 -17.57 23.52
N HIS A 176 6.26 -18.27 24.66
CA HIS A 176 7.24 -18.05 25.70
C HIS A 176 8.38 -19.09 25.63
N PRO A 177 9.64 -18.71 25.93
CA PRO A 177 10.06 -17.40 26.42
C PRO A 177 10.05 -16.31 25.33
N PHE A 178 9.52 -15.14 25.66
CA PHE A 178 9.42 -13.97 24.79
C PHE A 178 10.38 -12.87 25.24
N LEU A 179 11.45 -12.68 24.47
CA LEU A 179 12.42 -11.59 24.62
C LEU A 179 12.02 -10.40 23.74
N PHE A 180 11.84 -9.23 24.35
CA PHE A 180 11.59 -7.96 23.67
C PHE A 180 12.85 -7.08 23.65
N ILE A 181 13.35 -6.75 22.47
CA ILE A 181 14.54 -5.90 22.28
C ILE A 181 14.15 -4.56 21.67
N LEU A 182 14.59 -3.46 22.27
CA LEU A 182 14.22 -2.10 21.85
C LEU A 182 15.41 -1.13 21.87
N GLY A 183 16.11 -0.99 20.74
CA GLY A 183 17.13 0.06 20.57
C GLY A 183 16.57 1.40 20.06
N GLY A 184 17.45 2.36 19.73
CA GLY A 184 17.12 3.60 19.01
C GLY A 184 17.34 4.90 19.82
N ALA A 185 17.65 6.01 19.12
CA ALA A 185 18.21 7.21 19.75
C ALA A 185 17.24 8.03 20.63
N LYS A 186 15.93 8.02 20.33
CA LYS A 186 14.93 8.82 21.07
C LYS A 186 14.08 7.89 21.93
N PHE A 187 14.44 7.76 23.20
CA PHE A 187 13.74 6.88 24.14
C PHE A 187 12.30 7.32 24.43
N GLU A 188 12.07 8.63 24.50
CA GLU A 188 10.78 9.25 24.82
C GLU A 188 9.64 8.80 23.89
N THR A 189 9.94 8.59 22.60
CA THR A 189 8.93 8.15 21.62
C THR A 189 8.52 6.68 21.79
N LYS A 190 9.27 5.92 22.59
CA LYS A 190 9.14 4.46 22.73
C LYS A 190 8.59 4.03 24.08
N ILE A 191 8.41 4.94 25.04
CA ILE A 191 7.89 4.64 26.39
C ILE A 191 6.56 3.89 26.34
N LYS A 192 5.65 4.27 25.43
CA LYS A 192 4.36 3.59 25.27
C LYS A 192 4.51 2.13 24.85
N LEU A 193 5.53 1.84 24.03
CA LEU A 193 5.82 0.49 23.55
C LEU A 193 6.42 -0.37 24.67
N VAL A 194 7.39 0.18 25.41
CA VAL A 194 7.98 -0.49 26.58
C VAL A 194 6.92 -0.84 27.60
N LYS A 195 6.08 0.14 28.00
CA LYS A 195 5.00 -0.09 28.97
C LYS A 195 4.07 -1.22 28.56
N LYS A 196 3.74 -1.32 27.26
CA LYS A 196 2.88 -2.38 26.75
C LYS A 196 3.52 -3.76 26.81
N PHE A 197 4.83 -3.86 26.53
CA PHE A 197 5.52 -5.15 26.44
C PHE A 197 6.15 -5.61 27.76
N LEU A 198 6.31 -4.73 28.75
CA LEU A 198 6.68 -5.13 30.11
C LEU A 198 5.68 -6.12 30.72
N ASP A 199 4.39 -6.00 30.38
CA ASP A 199 3.35 -6.88 30.90
C ASP A 199 3.27 -8.24 30.15
N ILE A 200 4.02 -8.39 29.04
CA ILE A 200 3.87 -9.52 28.11
C ILE A 200 5.19 -10.30 27.94
N ALA A 201 6.34 -9.63 27.94
CA ALA A 201 7.65 -10.25 27.71
C ALA A 201 8.22 -10.85 29.01
N ASP A 202 8.93 -11.97 28.89
CA ASP A 202 9.69 -12.55 30.02
C ASP A 202 10.97 -11.75 30.27
N GLU A 203 11.58 -11.24 29.20
CA GLU A 203 12.79 -10.43 29.25
C GLU A 203 12.66 -9.20 28.34
N VAL A 204 13.13 -8.05 28.83
CA VAL A 204 13.16 -6.79 28.09
C VAL A 204 14.59 -6.25 28.05
N PHE A 205 15.13 -6.08 26.85
CA PHE A 205 16.42 -5.45 26.58
C PHE A 205 16.22 -4.11 25.85
N ILE A 206 16.92 -3.09 26.30
CA ILE A 206 16.86 -1.71 25.76
C ILE A 206 18.26 -1.30 25.33
#